data_AF-A0A841ENH8-F1
#
_entry.id   AF-A0A841ENH8-F1
#
_cell.length_a   1.000
_cell.length_b   1.000
_cell.length_c   1.000
_cell.angle_alpha   90.00
_cell.angle_beta   90.00
_cell.angle_gamma   90.00
#
_symmetry.space_group_name_H-M   'P 1'
#
loop_
_entity.id
_entity.type
_entity.pdbx_description
1 polymer ?
#
loop_
_entity_poly.entity_id
_entity_poly.type
_entity_poly.pdbx_seq_one_letter_code
_entity_poly.pdbx_strand_id
1 'polypeptide(L)'
;MNILYLVFGEEQRNHTQAYFSICSFLGQMNESDRIYILTDAPKYYQRVAERVNIVEVSKGLLEEWEGVHRFFWRVKIKAIEYICTIHPNEDVMYLDTDTFLYADIHKLKADLKQPLMHLNEGKLSLLRSKTERMMWKQVGKKSFGGVVIQPDHCMWNAGVVALPALKSMNIVKMALAICDNMLLAKVSRRLIEQFALSVAMSEFGIVKPASENIGHYWANKSEWNEVIQRFLADSFLGLRTLEQDIAIVKQWDFGKTPVQKRVPNTQTRLKKLIENLFPAENIQHVKTR
;
A
#
# COMPACT_ATOMS: atom_id res chain seq x y z
N MET A 1 -12.30 0.71 -13.57
CA MET A 1 -11.83 0.95 -12.18
C MET A 1 -10.49 1.66 -12.24
N ASN A 2 -10.24 2.60 -11.34
CA ASN A 2 -9.01 3.38 -11.27
C ASN A 2 -8.12 2.84 -10.14
N ILE A 3 -7.00 2.22 -10.50
CA ILE A 3 -5.99 1.72 -9.57
C ILE A 3 -4.93 2.79 -9.37
N LEU A 4 -4.50 3.06 -8.14
CA LEU A 4 -3.42 4.00 -7.87
C LEU A 4 -2.33 3.44 -6.96
N TYR A 5 -1.10 3.85 -7.23
CA TYR A 5 0.08 3.60 -6.43
C TYR A 5 0.72 4.92 -6.01
N LEU A 6 1.28 4.96 -4.79
CA LEU A 6 2.16 6.03 -4.34
C LEU A 6 3.58 5.51 -4.22
N VAL A 7 4.50 6.10 -4.98
CA VAL A 7 5.92 5.68 -4.95
C VAL A 7 6.79 6.91 -4.97
N PHE A 8 7.48 7.19 -3.87
CA PHE A 8 8.31 8.38 -3.72
C PHE A 8 9.78 8.04 -3.44
N GLY A 9 10.66 8.95 -3.83
CA GLY A 9 12.10 8.87 -3.65
C GLY A 9 12.79 8.00 -4.69
N GLU A 10 14.01 7.57 -4.36
CA GLU A 10 14.91 6.84 -5.27
C GLU A 10 15.21 5.42 -4.78
N GLU A 11 14.47 4.95 -3.75
CA GLU A 11 14.62 3.59 -3.24
C GLU A 11 14.11 2.58 -4.28
N GLN A 12 15.05 2.00 -5.03
CA GLN A 12 14.78 1.10 -6.14
C GLN A 12 13.83 -0.03 -5.75
N ARG A 13 13.91 -0.55 -4.51
CA ARG A 13 13.02 -1.64 -4.06
C ARG A 13 11.55 -1.25 -4.15
N ASN A 14 11.19 0.00 -3.88
CA ASN A 14 9.79 0.43 -3.96
C ASN A 14 9.31 0.48 -5.43
N HIS A 15 10.17 0.94 -6.34
CA HIS A 15 9.85 1.00 -7.77
C HIS A 15 9.78 -0.40 -8.41
N THR A 16 10.68 -1.32 -8.03
CA THR A 16 10.66 -2.69 -8.53
C THR A 16 9.43 -3.45 -8.04
N GLN A 17 9.06 -3.28 -6.77
CA GLN A 17 7.80 -3.81 -6.22
C GLN A 17 6.59 -3.25 -6.99
N ALA A 18 6.52 -1.93 -7.19
CA ALA A 18 5.44 -1.30 -7.93
C ALA A 18 5.32 -1.85 -9.36
N TYR A 19 6.43 -1.99 -10.09
CA TYR A 19 6.43 -2.53 -11.45
C TYR A 19 5.87 -3.96 -11.49
N PHE A 20 6.31 -4.82 -10.57
CA PHE A 20 5.83 -6.20 -10.49
C PHE A 20 4.33 -6.26 -10.15
N SER A 21 3.88 -5.42 -9.21
CA SER A 21 2.47 -5.25 -8.88
C SER A 21 1.66 -4.83 -10.11
N ILE A 22 2.09 -3.79 -10.82
CA ILE A 22 1.45 -3.29 -12.04
C ILE A 22 1.30 -4.38 -13.09
N CYS A 23 2.36 -5.18 -13.33
CA CYS A 23 2.30 -6.28 -14.29
C CYS A 23 1.22 -7.31 -13.92
N SER A 24 1.01 -7.58 -12.63
CA SER A 24 -0.02 -8.53 -12.17
C SER A 24 -1.45 -8.06 -12.48
N PHE A 25 -1.68 -6.74 -12.47
CA PHE A 25 -2.99 -6.16 -12.81
C PHE A 25 -3.18 -6.01 -14.32
N LEU A 26 -2.17 -5.50 -15.05
CA LEU A 26 -2.28 -5.25 -16.49
C LEU A 26 -2.61 -6.53 -17.29
N GLY A 27 -2.26 -7.72 -16.80
CA GLY A 27 -2.58 -8.99 -17.43
C GLY A 27 -4.07 -9.40 -17.39
N GLN A 28 -4.89 -8.70 -16.61
CA GLN A 28 -6.30 -9.00 -16.40
C GLN A 28 -7.23 -7.78 -16.60
N MET A 29 -6.68 -6.57 -16.67
CA MET A 29 -7.46 -5.34 -16.88
C MET A 29 -8.16 -5.29 -18.24
N ASN A 30 -9.27 -4.56 -18.29
CA ASN A 30 -9.96 -4.23 -19.53
C ASN A 30 -9.69 -2.77 -19.94
N GLU A 31 -10.17 -2.37 -21.12
CA GLU A 31 -9.92 -1.03 -21.68
C GLU A 31 -10.46 0.12 -20.81
N SER A 32 -11.47 -0.13 -19.97
CA SER A 32 -12.05 0.88 -19.07
C SER A 32 -11.28 1.03 -17.75
N ASP A 33 -10.32 0.15 -17.47
CA ASP A 33 -9.50 0.23 -16.28
C ASP A 33 -8.26 1.09 -16.51
N ARG A 34 -7.83 1.78 -15.46
CA ARG A 34 -6.68 2.67 -15.51
C ARG A 34 -5.77 2.43 -14.32
N ILE A 35 -4.47 2.49 -14.52
CA ILE A 35 -3.48 2.57 -13.44
C ILE A 35 -2.94 4.00 -13.38
N TYR A 36 -2.80 4.51 -12.17
CA TYR A 36 -2.17 5.78 -11.83
C TYR A 36 -0.94 5.53 -10.97
N ILE A 37 0.18 6.13 -11.34
CA ILE A 37 1.41 6.11 -10.55
C ILE A 37 1.69 7.54 -10.11
N LEU A 38 1.47 7.83 -8.83
CA LEU A 38 1.74 9.12 -8.24
C LEU A 38 3.15 9.08 -7.64
N THR A 39 4.07 9.84 -8.23
CA THR A 39 5.51 9.72 -7.95
C THR A 39 6.27 11.02 -8.17
N ASP A 40 7.36 11.22 -7.43
CA ASP A 40 8.37 12.26 -7.68
C ASP A 40 9.54 11.76 -8.55
N ALA A 41 9.52 10.49 -8.97
CA ALA A 41 10.56 9.86 -9.77
C ALA A 41 9.99 9.17 -11.04
N PRO A 42 9.35 9.93 -11.96
CA PRO A 42 8.67 9.38 -13.13
C PRO A 42 9.60 8.59 -14.08
N LYS A 43 10.91 8.88 -14.05
CA LYS A 43 11.95 8.19 -14.84
C LYS A 43 11.93 6.67 -14.69
N TYR A 44 11.50 6.12 -13.54
CA TYR A 44 11.46 4.67 -13.31
C TYR A 44 10.33 3.96 -14.08
N TYR A 45 9.39 4.71 -14.65
CA TYR A 45 8.16 4.15 -15.22
C TYR A 45 8.06 4.27 -16.73
N GLN A 46 9.17 4.60 -17.42
CA GLN A 46 9.20 4.70 -18.88
C GLN A 46 8.69 3.43 -19.58
N ARG A 47 9.05 2.25 -19.07
CA ARG A 47 8.64 0.96 -19.66
C ARG A 47 7.14 0.68 -19.57
N VAL A 48 6.43 1.31 -18.63
CA VAL A 48 4.98 1.15 -18.45
C VAL A 48 4.18 2.37 -18.91
N ALA A 49 4.85 3.44 -19.37
CA ALA A 49 4.25 4.75 -19.61
C ALA A 49 3.10 4.74 -20.64
N GLU A 50 3.11 3.82 -21.60
CA GLU A 50 2.03 3.69 -22.59
C GLU A 50 0.79 2.96 -22.04
N ARG A 51 0.92 2.27 -20.91
CA ARG A 51 -0.13 1.44 -20.30
C ARG A 51 -0.65 2.00 -18.98
N VAL A 52 -0.04 3.07 -18.46
CA VAL A 52 -0.39 3.67 -17.17
C VAL A 52 -0.36 5.19 -17.26
N ASN A 53 -1.04 5.85 -16.32
CA ASN A 53 -1.00 7.30 -16.17
C ASN A 53 0.02 7.66 -15.10
N ILE A 54 1.07 8.39 -15.48
CA ILE A 54 2.06 8.88 -14.53
C ILE A 54 1.66 10.29 -14.08
N VAL A 55 1.49 10.47 -12.78
CA VAL A 55 1.18 11.76 -12.15
C VAL A 55 2.40 12.19 -11.36
N GLU A 56 3.11 13.19 -11.88
CA GLU A 56 4.27 13.74 -11.19
C GLU A 56 3.83 14.53 -9.95
N VAL A 57 4.32 14.12 -8.80
CA VAL A 57 4.05 14.76 -7.52
C VAL A 57 5.28 15.54 -7.12
N SER A 58 5.21 16.85 -7.28
CA SER A 58 6.29 17.74 -6.83
C SER A 58 6.42 17.70 -5.31
N LYS A 59 7.61 18.07 -4.81
CA LYS A 59 7.82 18.28 -3.37
C LYS A 59 6.80 19.24 -2.77
N GLY A 60 6.42 20.31 -3.48
CA GLY A 60 5.41 21.27 -3.02
C GLY A 60 4.03 20.64 -2.86
N LEU A 61 3.60 19.81 -3.81
CA LEU A 61 2.34 19.08 -3.73
C LEU A 61 2.36 18.04 -2.59
N LEU A 62 3.48 17.34 -2.41
CA LEU A 62 3.66 16.40 -1.32
C LEU A 62 3.52 17.11 0.03
N GLU A 63 4.21 18.24 0.19
CA GLU A 63 4.13 19.08 1.37
C GLU A 63 2.71 19.60 1.66
N GLU A 64 1.96 19.98 0.63
CA GLU A 64 0.55 20.34 0.73
C GLU A 64 -0.29 19.16 1.23
N TRP A 65 -0.08 17.96 0.69
CA TRP A 65 -0.83 16.77 1.04
C TRP A 65 -0.52 16.25 2.46
N GLU A 66 0.71 16.43 2.93
CA GLU A 66 1.08 16.17 4.32
C GLU A 66 0.34 17.07 5.32
N GLY A 67 -0.13 18.23 4.86
CA GLY A 67 -0.89 19.21 5.61
C GLY A 67 -0.09 19.88 6.74
N VAL A 68 -0.80 20.67 7.55
CA VAL A 68 -0.20 21.48 8.64
C VAL A 68 0.56 20.65 9.69
N HIS A 69 0.21 19.38 9.84
CA HIS A 69 0.84 18.46 10.77
C HIS A 69 2.04 17.69 10.19
N ARG A 70 2.41 17.95 8.91
CA ARG A 70 3.50 17.28 8.19
C ARG A 70 3.42 15.75 8.35
N PHE A 71 2.26 15.18 8.02
CA PHE A 71 2.00 13.75 8.19
C PHE A 71 2.04 13.02 6.85
N PHE A 72 3.17 12.37 6.58
CA PHE A 72 3.40 11.62 5.34
C PHE A 72 2.27 10.64 5.00
N TRP A 73 1.72 9.90 5.96
CA TRP A 73 0.65 8.95 5.64
C TRP A 73 -0.68 9.61 5.24
N ARG A 74 -0.92 10.90 5.59
CA ARG A 74 -2.06 11.68 5.08
C ARG A 74 -2.07 11.77 3.56
N VAL A 75 -0.88 11.74 2.94
CA VAL A 75 -0.67 11.76 1.49
C VAL A 75 -1.43 10.63 0.81
N LYS A 76 -1.58 9.46 1.45
CA LYS A 76 -2.37 8.35 0.90
C LYS A 76 -3.83 8.73 0.69
N ILE A 77 -4.46 9.33 1.70
CA ILE A 77 -5.86 9.72 1.63
C ILE A 77 -6.04 10.85 0.59
N LYS A 78 -5.09 11.78 0.51
CA LYS A 78 -5.06 12.86 -0.50
C LYS A 78 -4.86 12.35 -1.93
N ALA A 79 -4.04 11.33 -2.13
CA ALA A 79 -3.88 10.68 -3.42
C ALA A 79 -5.17 10.01 -3.89
N ILE A 80 -5.86 9.30 -2.98
CA ILE A 80 -7.18 8.72 -3.28
C ILE A 80 -8.18 9.84 -3.59
N GLU A 81 -8.17 10.95 -2.83
CA GLU A 81 -9.01 12.13 -3.10
C GLU A 81 -8.77 12.71 -4.48
N TYR A 82 -7.51 12.85 -4.89
CA TYR A 82 -7.13 13.34 -6.21
C TYR A 82 -7.76 12.47 -7.31
N ILE A 83 -7.62 11.14 -7.22
CA ILE A 83 -8.21 10.21 -8.19
C ILE A 83 -9.74 10.26 -8.17
N CYS A 84 -10.37 10.31 -7.00
CA CYS A 84 -11.83 10.44 -6.89
C CYS A 84 -12.35 11.76 -7.49
N THR A 85 -11.53 12.81 -7.49
CA THR A 85 -11.88 14.13 -8.04
C THR A 85 -11.88 14.11 -9.56
N ILE A 86 -10.88 13.48 -10.19
CA ILE A 86 -10.77 13.42 -11.65
C ILE A 86 -11.64 12.31 -12.26
N HIS A 87 -12.00 11.28 -11.48
CA HIS A 87 -12.91 10.20 -11.90
C HIS A 87 -14.12 10.10 -10.96
N PRO A 88 -15.02 11.10 -10.98
CA PRO A 88 -16.22 11.06 -10.16
C PRO A 88 -17.11 9.90 -10.59
N ASN A 89 -17.70 9.20 -9.62
CA ASN A 89 -18.60 8.06 -9.85
C ASN A 89 -17.92 6.84 -10.52
N GLU A 90 -16.60 6.72 -10.42
CA GLU A 90 -15.89 5.49 -10.78
C GLU A 90 -15.25 4.84 -9.55
N ASP A 91 -15.12 3.52 -9.57
CA ASP A 91 -14.44 2.77 -8.51
C ASP A 91 -12.96 3.15 -8.45
N VAL A 92 -12.43 3.31 -7.23
CA VAL A 92 -11.03 3.70 -6.98
C VAL A 92 -10.38 2.68 -6.05
N MET A 93 -9.18 2.22 -6.37
CA MET A 93 -8.42 1.28 -5.55
C MET A 93 -6.97 1.72 -5.38
N TYR A 94 -6.59 2.04 -4.15
CA TYR A 94 -5.20 2.22 -3.77
C TYR A 94 -4.53 0.89 -3.41
N LEU A 95 -3.27 0.77 -3.81
CA LEU A 95 -2.40 -0.37 -3.49
C LEU A 95 -1.04 0.11 -2.98
N ASP A 96 -0.56 -0.49 -1.90
CA ASP A 96 0.86 -0.44 -1.55
C ASP A 96 1.68 -1.17 -2.63
N THR A 97 2.95 -0.77 -2.80
CA THR A 97 3.82 -1.33 -3.86
C THR A 97 4.10 -2.81 -3.66
N ASP A 98 4.07 -3.29 -2.43
CA ASP A 98 4.30 -4.68 -2.04
C ASP A 98 3.04 -5.56 -2.11
N THR A 99 2.21 -5.32 -3.11
CA THR A 99 1.00 -6.09 -3.40
C THR A 99 1.04 -6.72 -4.80
N PHE A 100 0.23 -7.74 -5.04
CA PHE A 100 0.00 -8.30 -6.38
C PHE A 100 -1.40 -8.88 -6.50
N LEU A 101 -1.97 -8.87 -7.70
CA LEU A 101 -3.19 -9.58 -8.03
C LEU A 101 -2.85 -11.03 -8.37
N TYR A 102 -3.34 -11.99 -7.57
CA TYR A 102 -3.17 -13.42 -7.86
C TYR A 102 -4.48 -14.13 -8.25
N ALA A 103 -5.62 -13.51 -7.96
CA ALA A 103 -6.91 -14.03 -8.35
C ALA A 103 -7.51 -13.26 -9.54
N ASP A 104 -8.73 -13.63 -9.91
CA ASP A 104 -9.51 -12.99 -10.97
C ASP A 104 -9.93 -11.55 -10.58
N ILE A 105 -9.54 -10.56 -11.39
CA ILE A 105 -9.91 -9.15 -11.20
C ILE A 105 -11.42 -8.93 -11.26
N HIS A 106 -12.17 -9.75 -12.00
CA HIS A 106 -13.62 -9.59 -12.13
C HIS A 106 -14.33 -9.91 -10.81
N LYS A 107 -13.81 -10.87 -10.03
CA LYS A 107 -14.31 -11.15 -8.68
C LYS A 107 -14.07 -9.96 -7.75
N LEU A 108 -12.86 -9.40 -7.77
CA LEU A 108 -12.50 -8.21 -7.00
C LEU A 108 -13.44 -7.03 -7.32
N LYS A 109 -13.70 -6.77 -8.61
CA LYS A 109 -14.65 -5.72 -9.04
C LYS A 109 -16.08 -6.00 -8.62
N ALA A 110 -16.52 -7.25 -8.66
CA ALA A 110 -17.87 -7.63 -8.22
C ALA A 110 -18.05 -7.39 -6.71
N ASP A 111 -17.02 -7.62 -5.91
CA ASP A 111 -17.02 -7.33 -4.48
C ASP A 111 -16.95 -5.84 -4.15
N LEU A 112 -16.39 -5.03 -5.05
CA LEU A 112 -16.26 -3.58 -4.91
C LEU A 112 -17.60 -2.81 -4.93
N LYS A 113 -18.74 -3.50 -4.92
CA LYS A 113 -20.02 -2.92 -4.48
C LYS A 113 -19.98 -2.48 -3.02
N GLN A 114 -19.09 -3.07 -2.23
CA GLN A 114 -18.78 -2.68 -0.86
C GLN A 114 -17.35 -2.15 -0.76
N PRO A 115 -17.03 -1.32 0.24
CA PRO A 115 -15.65 -0.92 0.51
C PRO A 115 -14.78 -2.14 0.82
N LEU A 116 -13.56 -2.20 0.25
CA LEU A 116 -12.62 -3.30 0.49
C LEU A 116 -11.33 -2.77 1.11
N MET A 117 -10.82 -3.46 2.13
CA MET A 117 -9.46 -3.24 2.62
C MET A 117 -8.70 -4.56 2.66
N HIS A 118 -7.39 -4.54 2.80
CA HIS A 118 -6.58 -5.76 2.64
C HIS A 118 -7.01 -6.89 3.60
N LEU A 119 -6.85 -6.69 4.92
CA LEU A 119 -7.13 -7.69 5.94
C LEU A 119 -7.75 -7.05 7.18
N ASN A 120 -8.76 -7.69 7.78
CA ASN A 120 -9.29 -7.27 9.08
C ASN A 120 -8.32 -7.70 10.19
N GLU A 121 -7.69 -6.75 10.85
CA GLU A 121 -6.77 -7.01 11.97
C GLU A 121 -7.53 -7.24 13.29
N GLY A 122 -8.81 -6.84 13.34
CA GLY A 122 -9.72 -7.05 14.47
C GLY A 122 -10.20 -5.74 15.10
N LYS A 123 -11.11 -5.86 16.08
CA LYS A 123 -11.64 -4.71 16.84
C LYS A 123 -10.51 -3.99 17.56
N LEU A 124 -10.34 -2.69 17.32
CA LEU A 124 -9.27 -1.90 17.93
C LEU A 124 -9.29 -2.00 19.47
N SER A 125 -10.50 -2.10 20.05
CA SER A 125 -10.71 -2.26 21.49
C SER A 125 -10.18 -3.57 22.09
N LEU A 126 -9.98 -4.61 21.27
CA LEU A 126 -9.55 -5.95 21.68
C LEU A 126 -8.11 -6.29 21.26
N LEU A 127 -7.52 -5.46 20.41
CA LEU A 127 -6.15 -5.61 19.93
C LEU A 127 -5.13 -5.45 21.07
N ARG A 128 -4.03 -6.22 21.00
CA ARG A 128 -3.17 -6.50 22.17
C ARG A 128 -1.80 -5.84 22.11
N SER A 129 -1.34 -5.37 20.96
CA SER A 129 -0.04 -4.72 20.89
C SER A 129 -0.02 -3.42 21.69
N LYS A 130 1.17 -3.00 22.13
CA LYS A 130 1.34 -1.73 22.86
C LYS A 130 0.80 -0.54 22.08
N THR A 131 1.00 -0.53 20.75
CA THR A 131 0.55 0.56 19.86
C THR A 131 -0.97 0.61 19.79
N GLU A 132 -1.63 -0.52 19.54
CA GLU A 132 -3.09 -0.60 19.39
C GLU A 132 -3.80 -0.24 20.70
N ARG A 133 -3.35 -0.80 21.83
CA ARG A 133 -3.89 -0.48 23.16
C ARG A 133 -3.75 1.01 23.50
N MET A 134 -2.61 1.61 23.15
CA MET A 134 -2.38 3.04 23.35
C MET A 134 -3.33 3.86 22.48
N MET A 135 -3.49 3.51 21.21
CA MET A 135 -4.41 4.19 20.31
C MET A 135 -5.85 4.10 20.82
N TRP A 136 -6.34 2.91 21.18
CA TRP A 136 -7.67 2.72 21.75
C TRP A 136 -7.90 3.61 22.98
N LYS A 137 -6.92 3.68 23.90
CA LYS A 137 -6.99 4.57 25.06
C LYS A 137 -7.12 6.05 24.66
N GLN A 138 -6.49 6.45 23.56
CA GLN A 138 -6.53 7.83 23.07
C GLN A 138 -7.83 8.17 22.33
N VAL A 139 -8.39 7.23 21.56
CA VAL A 139 -9.49 7.51 20.62
C VAL A 139 -10.86 6.93 21.01
N GLY A 140 -10.88 5.86 21.79
CA GLY A 140 -12.10 5.12 22.10
C GLY A 140 -13.16 5.99 22.79
N LYS A 141 -14.41 5.88 22.32
CA LYS A 141 -15.58 6.66 22.77
C LYS A 141 -15.48 8.18 22.57
N LYS A 142 -14.49 8.66 21.83
CA LYS A 142 -14.37 10.07 21.45
C LYS A 142 -14.83 10.28 20.00
N SER A 143 -15.16 11.52 19.66
CA SER A 143 -15.58 11.90 18.31
C SER A 143 -14.39 12.43 17.50
N PHE A 144 -14.26 11.94 16.27
CA PHE A 144 -13.31 12.42 15.25
C PHE A 144 -14.03 12.46 13.91
N GLY A 145 -13.90 13.54 13.15
CA GLY A 145 -14.56 13.68 11.85
C GLY A 145 -16.08 13.49 11.89
N GLY A 146 -16.72 13.77 13.03
CA GLY A 146 -18.15 13.55 13.24
C GLY A 146 -18.55 12.13 13.69
N VAL A 147 -17.61 11.19 13.76
CA VAL A 147 -17.86 9.79 14.13
C VAL A 147 -17.39 9.52 15.55
N VAL A 148 -18.25 8.94 16.39
CA VAL A 148 -17.86 8.45 17.72
C VAL A 148 -17.21 7.09 17.57
N ILE A 149 -15.97 6.94 18.03
CA ILE A 149 -15.24 5.69 17.90
C ILE A 149 -15.79 4.63 18.87
N GLN A 150 -16.54 3.68 18.32
CA GLN A 150 -17.13 2.57 19.06
C GLN A 150 -16.19 1.36 19.24
N PRO A 151 -16.45 0.47 20.23
CA PRO A 151 -15.63 -0.72 20.48
C PRO A 151 -15.62 -1.76 19.35
N ASP A 152 -16.61 -1.75 18.48
CA ASP A 152 -16.76 -2.65 17.34
C ASP A 152 -16.05 -2.17 16.07
N HIS A 153 -15.58 -0.92 16.03
CA HIS A 153 -14.70 -0.46 14.94
C HIS A 153 -13.45 -1.33 14.85
N CYS A 154 -13.29 -1.94 13.69
CA CYS A 154 -12.15 -2.77 13.37
C CYS A 154 -11.00 -1.93 12.82
N MET A 155 -9.78 -2.37 13.10
CA MET A 155 -8.60 -1.98 12.35
C MET A 155 -8.51 -2.86 11.12
N TRP A 156 -8.31 -2.25 9.95
CA TRP A 156 -8.08 -2.95 8.70
C TRP A 156 -6.74 -2.54 8.12
N ASN A 157 -6.00 -3.48 7.54
CA ASN A 157 -4.73 -3.19 6.89
C ASN A 157 -4.94 -2.30 5.64
N ALA A 158 -4.23 -1.17 5.58
CA ALA A 158 -4.39 -0.15 4.52
C ALA A 158 -3.46 -0.33 3.32
N GLY A 159 -2.89 -1.52 3.13
CA GLY A 159 -2.13 -1.83 1.91
C GLY A 159 -3.00 -2.06 0.67
N VAL A 160 -4.30 -2.26 0.89
CA VAL A 160 -5.34 -2.20 -0.14
C VAL A 160 -6.47 -1.35 0.41
N VAL A 161 -6.94 -0.39 -0.38
CA VAL A 161 -8.08 0.47 -0.05
C VAL A 161 -8.90 0.66 -1.32
N ALA A 162 -10.01 -0.05 -1.45
CA ALA A 162 -10.90 0.04 -2.60
C ALA A 162 -12.24 0.65 -2.21
N LEU A 163 -12.63 1.68 -2.95
CA LEU A 163 -13.81 2.50 -2.69
C LEU A 163 -14.83 2.37 -3.83
N PRO A 164 -16.10 2.03 -3.53
CA PRO A 164 -17.16 2.02 -4.52
C PRO A 164 -17.43 3.42 -5.08
N ALA A 165 -17.65 3.49 -6.39
CA ALA A 165 -17.93 4.67 -7.19
C ALA A 165 -18.78 5.74 -6.49
N LEU A 166 -19.98 5.35 -6.02
CA LEU A 166 -20.97 6.30 -5.50
C LEU A 166 -20.69 6.79 -4.07
N LYS A 167 -19.71 6.20 -3.38
CA LYS A 167 -19.39 6.53 -1.97
C LYS A 167 -17.96 7.05 -1.78
N SER A 168 -17.11 6.89 -2.80
CA SER A 168 -15.67 7.14 -2.73
C SER A 168 -15.32 8.52 -2.14
N MET A 169 -15.87 9.59 -2.70
CA MET A 169 -15.59 10.96 -2.25
C MET A 169 -16.06 11.23 -0.81
N ASN A 170 -17.20 10.67 -0.39
CA ASN A 170 -17.71 10.84 0.97
C ASN A 170 -16.85 10.09 2.00
N ILE A 171 -16.43 8.87 1.66
CA ILE A 171 -15.49 8.09 2.48
C ILE A 171 -14.17 8.85 2.65
N VAL A 172 -13.61 9.36 1.56
CA VAL A 172 -12.33 10.09 1.57
C VAL A 172 -12.41 11.34 2.44
N LYS A 173 -13.46 12.16 2.28
CA LYS A 173 -13.67 13.37 3.09
C LYS A 173 -13.77 13.04 4.58
N MET A 174 -14.51 11.98 4.93
CA MET A 174 -14.62 11.53 6.32
C MET A 174 -13.27 11.01 6.85
N ALA A 175 -12.55 10.22 6.07
CA ALA A 175 -11.22 9.71 6.46
C ALA A 175 -10.22 10.86 6.68
N LEU A 176 -10.20 11.88 5.83
CA LEU A 176 -9.38 13.08 6.04
C LEU A 176 -9.77 13.81 7.32
N ALA A 177 -11.07 14.02 7.55
CA ALA A 177 -11.54 14.70 8.76
C ALA A 177 -11.18 13.93 10.04
N ILE A 178 -11.33 12.60 10.05
CA ILE A 178 -10.92 11.74 11.16
C ILE A 178 -9.40 11.83 11.38
N CYS A 179 -8.62 11.68 10.30
CA CYS A 179 -7.16 11.74 10.34
C CYS A 179 -6.67 13.08 10.91
N ASP A 180 -7.16 14.20 10.39
CA ASP A 180 -6.78 15.55 10.79
C ASP A 180 -7.20 15.85 12.24
N ASN A 181 -8.40 15.42 12.66
CA ASN A 181 -8.82 15.56 14.05
C ASN A 181 -7.98 14.72 15.02
N MET A 182 -7.57 13.49 14.64
CA MET A 182 -6.69 12.66 15.46
C MET A 182 -5.28 13.27 15.59
N LEU A 183 -4.75 13.85 14.52
CA LEU A 183 -3.49 14.59 14.54
C LEU A 183 -3.57 15.81 15.45
N LEU A 184 -4.65 16.60 15.35
CA LEU A 184 -4.92 17.76 16.22
C LEU A 184 -5.01 17.34 17.69
N ALA A 185 -5.65 16.21 17.97
CA ALA A 185 -5.76 15.63 19.31
C ALA A 185 -4.49 14.92 19.80
N LYS A 186 -3.38 14.98 19.04
CA LYS A 186 -2.08 14.37 19.37
C LYS A 186 -2.15 12.86 19.63
N VAL A 187 -3.00 12.16 18.88
CA VAL A 187 -3.03 10.68 18.86
C VAL A 187 -1.68 10.16 18.35
N SER A 188 -1.26 8.99 18.82
CA SER A 188 -0.03 8.35 18.34
C SER A 188 -0.10 8.07 16.84
N ARG A 189 0.79 8.71 16.07
CA ARG A 189 0.71 8.84 14.60
C ARG A 189 0.70 7.53 13.81
N ARG A 190 1.27 6.45 14.39
CA ARG A 190 1.61 5.22 13.67
C ARG A 190 0.43 4.56 12.94
N LEU A 191 -0.78 4.64 13.48
CA LEU A 191 -1.95 3.93 12.97
C LEU A 191 -3.08 4.89 12.54
N ILE A 192 -2.85 6.21 12.54
CA ILE A 192 -3.91 7.20 12.31
C ILE A 192 -4.52 7.04 10.91
N GLU A 193 -3.69 6.98 9.87
CA GLU A 193 -4.17 6.87 8.49
C GLU A 193 -4.98 5.59 8.27
N GLN A 194 -4.39 4.45 8.61
CA GLN A 194 -5.03 3.14 8.50
C GLN A 194 -6.36 3.09 9.25
N PHE A 195 -6.42 3.60 10.47
CA PHE A 195 -7.64 3.58 11.27
C PHE A 195 -8.68 4.58 10.78
N ALA A 196 -8.26 5.76 10.32
CA ALA A 196 -9.17 6.76 9.76
C ALA A 196 -9.90 6.21 8.51
N LEU A 197 -9.18 5.52 7.63
CA LEU A 197 -9.79 4.80 6.51
C LEU A 197 -10.70 3.67 6.97
N SER A 198 -10.26 2.85 7.94
CA SER A 198 -11.04 1.74 8.48
C SER A 198 -12.42 2.20 8.99
N VAL A 199 -12.43 3.27 9.79
CA VAL A 199 -13.66 3.84 10.37
C VAL A 199 -14.51 4.51 9.29
N ALA A 200 -13.91 5.34 8.44
CA ALA A 200 -14.67 6.01 7.39
C ALA A 200 -15.33 5.00 6.44
N MET A 201 -14.63 3.93 6.06
CA MET A 201 -15.19 2.91 5.18
C MET A 201 -16.33 2.13 5.84
N SER A 202 -16.26 1.86 7.16
CA SER A 202 -17.35 1.17 7.88
C SER A 202 -18.63 2.00 7.98
N GLU A 203 -18.53 3.33 8.02
CA GLU A 203 -19.71 4.22 8.02
C GLU A 203 -20.49 4.19 6.69
N PHE A 204 -19.85 3.73 5.60
CA PHE A 204 -20.45 3.70 4.26
C PHE A 204 -20.71 2.29 3.74
N GLY A 205 -20.47 1.24 4.52
CA GLY A 205 -20.79 -0.13 4.16
C GLY A 205 -20.05 -1.18 4.98
N ILE A 206 -20.34 -2.45 4.71
CA ILE A 206 -19.62 -3.55 5.34
C ILE A 206 -18.27 -3.68 4.64
N VAL A 207 -17.19 -3.36 5.33
CA VAL A 207 -15.83 -3.53 4.80
C VAL A 207 -15.53 -5.02 4.62
N LYS A 208 -15.11 -5.41 3.42
CA LYS A 208 -14.72 -6.80 3.11
C LYS A 208 -13.20 -6.91 2.91
N PRO A 209 -12.62 -8.10 3.14
CA PRO A 209 -11.21 -8.35 2.87
C PRO A 209 -10.95 -8.44 1.36
N ALA A 210 -9.88 -7.79 0.90
CA ALA A 210 -9.32 -7.96 -0.44
C ALA A 210 -8.21 -9.03 -0.48
N SER A 211 -7.79 -9.55 0.67
CA SER A 211 -6.75 -10.59 0.80
C SER A 211 -7.09 -11.91 0.12
N GLU A 212 -8.34 -12.10 -0.32
CA GLU A 212 -8.76 -13.27 -1.12
C GLU A 212 -8.38 -13.14 -2.61
N ASN A 213 -8.07 -11.93 -3.06
CA ASN A 213 -7.69 -11.64 -4.45
C ASN A 213 -6.31 -11.01 -4.59
N ILE A 214 -5.88 -10.26 -3.58
CA ILE A 214 -4.65 -9.48 -3.58
C ILE A 214 -3.72 -10.04 -2.52
N GLY A 215 -2.54 -10.47 -2.94
CA GLY A 215 -1.46 -10.85 -2.05
C GLY A 215 -0.74 -9.59 -1.61
N HIS A 216 -0.44 -9.48 -0.32
CA HIS A 216 0.33 -8.37 0.25
C HIS A 216 1.44 -8.98 1.10
N TYR A 217 2.69 -8.70 0.74
CA TYR A 217 3.86 -9.38 1.33
C TYR A 217 4.67 -8.50 2.29
N TRP A 218 4.01 -7.56 2.97
CA TRP A 218 4.67 -6.66 3.93
C TRP A 218 5.43 -7.37 5.06
N ALA A 219 5.01 -8.59 5.39
CA ALA A 219 5.63 -9.43 6.40
C ALA A 219 6.73 -10.37 5.85
N ASN A 220 6.98 -10.41 4.54
CA ASN A 220 8.04 -11.20 3.92
C ASN A 220 8.77 -10.43 2.80
N LYS A 221 9.02 -9.13 2.99
CA LYS A 221 9.64 -8.27 1.96
C LYS A 221 11.01 -8.78 1.49
N SER A 222 11.82 -9.40 2.34
CA SER A 222 13.17 -9.83 1.96
C SER A 222 13.17 -10.86 0.82
N GLU A 223 12.38 -11.92 0.95
CA GLU A 223 12.34 -12.98 -0.08
C GLU A 223 11.66 -12.49 -1.35
N TRP A 224 10.55 -11.74 -1.21
CA TRP A 224 9.89 -11.16 -2.37
C TRP A 224 10.75 -10.16 -3.12
N ASN A 225 11.57 -9.36 -2.41
CA ASN A 225 12.53 -8.47 -3.07
C ASN A 225 13.56 -9.25 -3.89
N GLU A 226 14.08 -10.36 -3.39
CA GLU A 226 15.02 -11.20 -4.16
C GLU A 226 14.36 -11.80 -5.40
N VAL A 227 13.12 -12.29 -5.26
CA VAL A 227 12.32 -12.84 -6.36
C VAL A 227 12.06 -11.79 -7.44
N ILE A 228 11.61 -10.60 -7.03
CA ILE A 228 11.30 -9.49 -7.94
C ILE A 228 12.57 -8.95 -8.60
N GLN A 229 13.66 -8.82 -7.85
CA GLN A 229 14.94 -8.38 -8.40
C GLN A 229 15.45 -9.35 -9.46
N ARG A 230 15.36 -10.67 -9.23
CA ARG A 230 15.72 -11.67 -10.24
C ARG A 230 14.83 -11.56 -11.47
N PHE A 231 13.52 -11.49 -11.28
CA PHE A 231 12.57 -11.31 -12.38
C PHE A 231 12.91 -10.08 -13.24
N LEU A 232 13.26 -8.95 -12.63
CA LEU A 232 13.62 -7.74 -13.34
C LEU A 232 15.02 -7.83 -13.97
N ALA A 233 16.00 -8.40 -13.28
CA ALA A 233 17.31 -8.63 -13.88
C ALA A 233 17.19 -9.47 -15.16
N ASP A 234 16.45 -10.58 -15.11
CA ASP A 234 16.17 -11.43 -16.28
C ASP A 234 15.39 -10.65 -17.37
N SER A 235 14.51 -9.73 -16.96
CA SER A 235 13.75 -8.90 -17.89
C SER A 235 14.62 -7.90 -18.63
N PHE A 236 15.42 -7.12 -17.91
CA PHE A 236 16.25 -6.07 -18.49
C PHE A 236 17.48 -6.63 -19.22
N LEU A 237 18.14 -7.66 -18.69
CA LEU A 237 19.27 -8.32 -19.36
C LEU A 237 18.82 -9.11 -20.60
N GLY A 238 17.63 -9.72 -20.52
CA GLY A 238 17.02 -10.44 -21.63
C GLY A 238 16.27 -9.56 -22.63
N LEU A 239 16.28 -8.24 -22.46
CA LEU A 239 15.57 -7.27 -23.32
C LEU A 239 14.09 -7.62 -23.53
N ARG A 240 13.42 -8.13 -22.48
CA ARG A 240 11.99 -8.42 -22.55
C ARG A 240 11.20 -7.13 -22.82
N THR A 241 10.05 -7.27 -23.47
CA THR A 241 9.05 -6.19 -23.58
C THR A 241 8.16 -6.15 -22.32
N LEU A 242 7.38 -5.08 -22.15
CA LEU A 242 6.36 -5.06 -21.10
C LEU A 242 5.37 -6.23 -21.26
N GLU A 243 4.99 -6.56 -22.48
CA GLU A 243 3.93 -7.55 -22.70
C GLU A 243 4.40 -8.98 -22.39
N GLN A 244 5.70 -9.24 -22.58
CA GLN A 244 6.33 -10.47 -22.10
C GLN A 244 6.38 -10.55 -20.58
N ASP A 245 6.68 -9.44 -19.91
CA ASP A 245 6.67 -9.36 -18.44
C ASP A 245 5.27 -9.60 -17.88
N ILE A 246 4.25 -8.96 -18.45
CA ILE A 246 2.84 -9.19 -18.10
C ILE A 246 2.46 -10.64 -18.31
N ALA A 247 2.82 -11.25 -19.46
CA ALA A 247 2.50 -12.64 -19.74
C ALA A 247 3.12 -13.61 -18.72
N ILE A 248 4.36 -13.35 -18.31
CA ILE A 248 5.06 -14.14 -17.29
C ILE A 248 4.40 -13.95 -15.91
N VAL A 249 4.11 -12.72 -15.51
CA VAL A 249 3.48 -12.44 -14.21
C VAL A 249 2.05 -13.01 -14.16
N LYS A 250 1.32 -13.02 -15.28
CA LYS A 250 0.00 -13.64 -15.37
C LYS A 250 0.01 -15.15 -15.14
N GLN A 251 1.11 -15.82 -15.47
CA GLN A 251 1.32 -17.26 -15.26
C GLN A 251 2.12 -17.55 -13.98
N TRP A 252 2.36 -16.53 -13.15
CA TRP A 252 3.20 -16.66 -11.97
C TRP A 252 2.55 -17.55 -10.91
N ASP A 253 3.32 -18.49 -10.38
CA ASP A 253 2.91 -19.28 -9.22
C ASP A 253 3.14 -18.46 -7.94
N PHE A 254 2.13 -17.67 -7.58
CA PHE A 254 2.15 -16.85 -6.36
C PHE A 254 2.13 -17.68 -5.07
N GLY A 255 1.87 -18.99 -5.13
CA GLY A 255 1.91 -19.88 -3.97
C GLY A 255 3.33 -20.31 -3.58
N LYS A 256 4.30 -20.17 -4.48
CA LYS A 256 5.68 -20.62 -4.27
C LYS A 256 6.45 -19.82 -3.22
N THR A 257 6.16 -18.53 -3.09
CA THR A 257 6.79 -17.64 -2.10
C THR A 257 5.74 -17.18 -1.10
N PRO A 258 5.90 -17.41 0.21
CA PRO A 258 4.88 -17.05 1.19
C PRO A 258 4.77 -15.52 1.30
N VAL A 259 3.55 -14.99 1.33
CA VAL A 259 3.31 -13.56 1.58
C VAL A 259 3.58 -13.17 3.05
N GLN A 260 3.40 -14.13 3.97
CA GLN A 260 3.62 -13.92 5.39
C GLN A 260 4.68 -14.89 5.93
N LYS A 261 5.76 -14.35 6.50
CA LYS A 261 6.84 -15.15 7.10
C LYS A 261 7.25 -14.55 8.43
N ARG A 262 6.87 -15.20 9.54
CA ARG A 262 7.26 -14.74 10.87
C ARG A 262 8.69 -15.20 11.20
N VAL A 263 9.60 -14.25 11.25
CA VAL A 263 10.97 -14.47 11.74
C VAL A 263 11.04 -13.99 13.20
N PRO A 264 11.40 -14.85 14.17
CA PRO A 264 11.55 -14.43 15.56
C PRO A 264 12.64 -13.37 15.72
N ASN A 265 12.39 -12.35 16.55
CA ASN A 265 13.39 -11.32 16.86
C ASN A 265 14.67 -11.91 17.45
N THR A 266 14.58 -13.03 18.17
CA THR A 266 15.74 -13.77 18.71
C THR A 266 16.68 -14.22 17.61
N GLN A 267 16.16 -14.76 16.50
CA GLN A 267 16.99 -15.18 15.37
C GLN A 267 17.76 -13.99 14.78
N THR A 268 17.09 -12.85 14.58
CA THR A 268 17.73 -11.63 14.07
C THR A 268 18.81 -11.12 15.02
N ARG A 269 18.54 -11.14 16.33
CA ARG A 269 19.52 -10.75 17.37
C ARG A 269 20.74 -11.66 17.38
N LEU A 270 20.55 -12.97 17.27
CA LEU A 270 21.64 -13.94 17.24
C LEU A 270 22.51 -13.78 15.99
N LYS A 271 21.91 -13.55 14.81
CA LYS A 271 22.67 -13.24 13.59
C LYS A 271 23.58 -12.02 13.78
N LYS A 272 23.03 -10.92 14.30
CA LYS A 272 23.83 -9.71 14.60
C LYS A 272 24.92 -9.95 15.64
N LEU A 273 24.64 -10.79 16.65
CA LEU A 273 25.64 -11.15 17.64
C LEU A 273 26.82 -11.90 16.99
N ILE A 274 26.53 -12.85 16.10
CA ILE A 274 27.55 -13.58 15.35
C ILE A 274 28.39 -12.62 14.49
N GLU A 275 27.75 -11.73 13.73
CA GLU A 275 28.43 -10.72 12.91
C GLU A 275 29.34 -9.80 13.75
N ASN A 276 28.92 -9.47 14.98
CA ASN A 276 29.71 -8.65 15.90
C ASN A 276 30.88 -9.42 16.53
N LEU A 277 30.70 -10.71 16.82
CA LEU A 277 31.75 -11.55 17.41
C LEU A 277 32.81 -11.97 16.39
N PHE A 278 32.41 -12.10 15.13
CA PHE A 278 33.27 -12.52 14.02
C PHE A 278 33.14 -11.52 12.86
N PRO A 279 33.66 -10.29 13.01
CA PRO A 279 33.58 -9.28 11.96
C PRO A 279 34.46 -9.67 10.76
N ALA A 280 34.14 -9.13 9.58
CA ALA A 280 34.97 -9.31 8.40
C ALA A 280 36.35 -8.68 8.60
N GLU A 281 37.41 -9.46 8.39
CA GLU A 281 38.80 -9.01 8.44
C GLU A 281 39.35 -8.76 7.03
N ASN A 282 40.41 -7.94 6.92
CA ASN A 282 41.11 -7.67 5.67
C ASN A 282 40.22 -7.06 4.55
N ILE A 283 39.30 -6.17 4.90
CA ILE A 283 38.45 -5.47 3.93
C ILE A 283 39.34 -4.58 3.03
N GLN A 284 39.44 -4.95 1.76
CA GLN A 284 40.19 -4.20 0.76
C GLN A 284 39.23 -3.40 -0.12
N HIS A 285 39.39 -2.08 -0.13
CA HIS A 285 38.71 -1.21 -1.08
C HIS A 285 39.59 -0.95 -2.31
N VAL A 286 38.95 -0.70 -3.46
CA VAL A 286 39.66 -0.24 -4.66
C VAL A 286 40.35 1.08 -4.31
N LYS A 287 41.66 1.18 -4.59
CA LYS A 287 42.39 2.44 -4.42
C LYS A 287 41.91 3.42 -5.49
N THR A 288 41.19 4.46 -5.09
CA THR A 288 40.91 5.61 -5.96
C THR A 288 42.22 6.34 -6.26
N ARG A 289 42.44 6.64 -7.55
CA ARG A 289 43.52 7.53 -8.00
C ARG A 289 43.08 8.98 -7.90
#